data_AF-A0A1I5DRN0-F1
#
_entry.id   AF-A0A1I5DRN0-F1
#
_cell.length_a   1.000
_cell.length_b   1.000
_cell.length_c   1.000
_cell.angle_alpha   90.00
_cell.angle_beta   90.00
_cell.angle_gamma   90.00
#
_symmetry.space_group_name_H-M   'P 1'
#
loop_
_entity.id
_entity.type
_entity.pdbx_description
1 polymer ?
#
loop_
_entity_poly.entity_id
_entity_poly.type
_entity_poly.pdbx_seq_one_letter_code
_entity_poly.pdbx_strand_id
1 'polypeptide(L)' 'MMNIDLQHILASYWDEVKTKLKAHHPSLTEEDLSYIRGRDEELFLRLEKRLGKTTDEIKEELRKF' A
#
# COMPACT_ATOMS: atom_id res chain seq x y z
N MET A 1 -19.58 -8.89 -4.14
CA MET A 1 -19.50 -9.29 -2.72
C MET A 1 -18.35 -10.29 -2.67
N MET A 2 -17.13 -10.02 -2.19
CA MET A 2 -16.64 -9.32 -1.01
C MET A 2 -15.32 -8.58 -1.35
N ASN A 3 -15.23 -7.26 -1.14
CA ASN A 3 -13.96 -6.52 -1.12
C ASN A 3 -13.31 -6.54 0.29
N ILE A 4 -13.54 -7.61 1.06
CA ILE A 4 -13.17 -7.67 2.49
C ILE A 4 -11.77 -8.28 2.69
N ASP A 5 -11.26 -9.06 1.72
CA ASP A 5 -9.96 -9.74 1.84
C ASP A 5 -8.75 -8.80 1.79
N LEU A 6 -8.79 -7.76 0.95
CA LEU A 6 -7.61 -6.90 0.74
C LEU A 6 -7.22 -6.12 2.00
N GLN A 7 -8.18 -5.60 2.77
CA GLN A 7 -7.86 -4.86 4.01
C GLN A 7 -7.30 -5.78 5.10
N HIS A 8 -7.79 -7.02 5.17
CA HIS A 8 -7.31 -7.98 6.17
C HIS A 8 -5.91 -8.49 5.82
N ILE A 9 -5.67 -8.81 4.55
CA ILE A 9 -4.37 -9.24 4.04
C ILE A 9 -3.36 -8.10 4.15
N LEU A 10 -3.73 -6.86 3.77
CA LEU A 10 -2.82 -5.74 3.92
C LEU A 10 -2.38 -5.55 5.36
N ALA A 11 -3.29 -5.55 6.33
CA ALA A 11 -2.91 -5.42 7.74
C ALA A 11 -1.97 -6.54 8.22
N SER A 12 -2.13 -7.77 7.72
CA SER A 12 -1.27 -8.91 8.11
C SER A 12 0.07 -8.98 7.36
N TYR A 13 0.10 -8.56 6.10
CA TYR A 13 1.28 -8.64 5.22
C TYR A 13 1.91 -7.28 4.93
N TRP A 14 1.49 -6.22 5.65
CA TRP A 14 1.94 -4.85 5.39
C TRP A 14 3.45 -4.70 5.49
N ASP A 15 4.10 -5.33 6.48
CA ASP A 15 5.56 -5.23 6.65
C ASP A 15 6.33 -5.81 5.45
N GLU A 16 5.84 -6.92 4.89
CA GLU A 16 6.45 -7.53 3.70
C GLU A 16 6.19 -6.67 2.46
N VAL A 17 4.94 -6.23 2.29
CA VAL A 17 4.53 -5.29 1.24
C VAL A 17 5.35 -4.00 1.29
N LYS A 18 5.53 -3.42 2.48
CA LYS A 18 6.33 -2.21 2.74
C LYS A 18 7.78 -2.43 2.33
N THR A 19 8.34 -3.60 2.63
CA THR A 19 9.71 -3.96 2.25
C THR A 19 9.85 -4.05 0.74
N LYS A 20 8.92 -4.74 0.05
CA LYS A 20 8.89 -4.82 -1.43
C LYS A 20 8.69 -3.44 -2.05
N LEU A 21 7.75 -2.63 -1.55
CA LEU A 21 7.51 -1.26 -2.02
C LEU A 21 8.74 -0.37 -1.83
N LYS A 22 9.44 -0.43 -0.69
CA LYS A 22 10.70 0.31 -0.49
C LYS A 22 11.79 -0.13 -1.47
N ALA A 23 11.89 -1.42 -1.75
CA ALA A 23 12.88 -1.95 -2.69
C ALA A 23 12.62 -1.49 -4.13
N HIS A 24 11.35 -1.48 -4.56
CA HIS A 24 10.95 -1.03 -5.89
C HIS A 24 10.86 0.50 -6.02
N HIS A 25 10.53 1.19 -4.93
CA HIS A 25 10.33 2.64 -4.87
C HIS A 25 11.21 3.27 -3.78
N PRO A 26 12.50 3.51 -4.05
CA PRO A 26 13.43 4.11 -3.08
C PRO A 26 13.08 5.56 -2.72
N SER A 27 12.14 6.19 -3.44
CA SER A 27 11.58 7.50 -3.12
C SER A 27 10.55 7.47 -1.99
N LEU A 28 10.01 6.30 -1.64
CA LEU A 28 9.06 6.14 -0.54
C LEU A 28 9.80 6.09 0.80
N THR A 29 9.40 6.95 1.72
CA THR A 29 9.92 6.94 3.09
C THR A 29 9.11 6.01 3.99
N GLU A 30 9.62 5.76 5.20
CA GLU A 30 8.84 5.02 6.21
C GLU A 30 7.56 5.73 6.63
N GLU A 31 7.58 7.05 6.62
CA GLU A 31 6.41 7.86 6.90
C GLU A 31 5.35 7.69 5.81
N ASP A 32 5.77 7.60 4.54
CA ASP A 32 4.85 7.37 3.43
C ASP A 32 4.24 5.97 3.44
N LEU A 33 4.97 4.99 3.99
CA LEU A 33 4.54 3.60 4.15
C LEU A 33 4.01 3.29 5.57
N SER A 34 3.63 4.33 6.33
CA SER A 34 3.02 4.15 7.63
C SER A 34 1.55 3.75 7.45
N TYR A 35 1.25 2.47 7.70
CA TYR A 35 -0.12 1.97 7.70
C TYR A 35 -0.72 2.03 9.09
N ILE A 36 -1.93 2.58 9.18
CA ILE A 36 -2.75 2.55 10.38
C ILE A 36 -4.01 1.78 10.02
N ARG A 37 -4.31 0.73 10.79
CA ARG A 37 -5.49 -0.12 10.56
C ARG A 37 -6.76 0.73 10.55
N GLY A 38 -7.54 0.62 9.46
CA GLY A 38 -8.75 1.42 9.25
C GLY A 38 -8.51 2.81 8.65
N ARG A 39 -7.26 3.17 8.32
CA ARG A 39 -6.90 4.36 7.53
C ARG A 39 -6.25 3.98 6.20
N ASP A 40 -6.75 2.91 5.58
CA ASP A 40 -6.29 2.40 4.30
C ASP A 40 -6.39 3.48 3.21
N GLU A 41 -7.49 4.25 3.21
CA GLU A 41 -7.71 5.33 2.24
C GLU A 41 -6.64 6.44 2.32
N GLU A 42 -6.22 6.83 3.52
CA GLU A 42 -5.17 7.84 3.70
C GLU A 42 -3.81 7.34 3.20
N LEU A 43 -3.49 6.08 3.47
CA LEU A 43 -2.27 5.44 2.96
C LEU A 43 -2.28 5.45 1.43
N PHE A 44 -3.37 4.99 0.80
CA PHE A 44 -3.47 4.95 -0.66
C PHE A 44 -3.38 6.33 -1.29
N LEU A 45 -4.06 7.34 -0.73
CA LEU A 45 -3.97 8.73 -1.20
C LEU A 45 -2.55 9.30 -1.10
N ARG A 46 -1.81 8.96 -0.04
CA ARG A 46 -0.42 9.38 0.12
C ARG A 46 0.48 8.71 -0.91
N LEU A 47 0.35 7.40 -1.07
CA LEU A 47 1.12 6.63 -2.05
C LEU A 47 0.82 7.11 -3.48
N GLU A 48 -0.43 7.42 -3.80
CA GLU A 48 -0.83 7.96 -5.10
C GLU A 48 -0.11 9.29 -5.39
N LYS A 49 -0.04 10.20 -4.41
CA LYS A 49 0.70 11.47 -4.54
C LYS A 49 2.22 11.28 -4.63
N ARG A 50 2.78 10.30 -3.92
CA ARG A 50 4.24 10.05 -3.89
C ARG A 50 4.75 9.31 -5.10
N LEU A 51 3.99 8.33 -5.57
CA LEU A 51 4.32 7.50 -6.71
C LEU A 51 3.83 8.09 -8.03
N GLY A 52 2.87 9.02 -7.98
CA GLY A 52 2.19 9.53 -9.18
C GLY A 52 1.36 8.47 -9.90
N LYS A 53 0.98 7.40 -9.18
CA LYS A 53 0.22 6.24 -9.69
C LYS A 53 -1.17 6.24 -9.08
N THR A 54 -2.15 5.77 -9.82
CA THR A 54 -3.51 5.66 -9.28
C THR A 54 -3.59 4.62 -8.17
N THR A 55 -4.55 4.80 -7.26
CA THR A 55 -4.88 3.81 -6.22
C THR A 55 -5.11 2.40 -6.77
N ASP A 56 -5.65 2.28 -7.99
CA ASP A 56 -5.87 0.99 -8.64
C ASP A 56 -4.55 0.31 -9.05
N GLU A 57 -3.63 1.05 -9.68
CA GLU A 57 -2.29 0.54 -9.99
C GLU A 57 -1.54 0.09 -8.75
N ILE A 58 -1.63 0.86 -7.65
CA ILE A 58 -1.02 0.48 -6.39
C ILE A 58 -1.63 -0.84 -5.89
N LYS A 59 -2.95 -0.98 -5.92
CA LYS A 59 -3.63 -2.23 -5.54
C LYS A 59 -3.27 -3.39 -6.46
N GLU A 60 -3.05 -3.15 -7.75
CA GLU A 60 -2.61 -4.18 -8.68
C GLU A 60 -1.18 -4.64 -8.38
N GLU A 61 -0.26 -3.72 -8.11
CA GLU A 61 1.11 -4.07 -7.68
C GLU A 61 1.08 -4.87 -6.37
N LEU A 62 0.23 -4.46 -5.42
CA LEU A 62 -0.01 -5.19 -4.18
C LEU A 62 -0.57 -6.59 -4.37
N ARG A 63 -1.37 -6.81 -5.43
CA ARG A 63 -1.87 -8.16 -5.79
C ARG A 63 -0.82 -9.03 -6.46
N LYS A 64 0.23 -8.44 -7.05
CA LYS A 64 1.35 -9.17 -7.66
C LYS A 64 2.37 -9.64 -6.64
N PHE A 65 2.38 -9.05 -5.44
CA PHE A 65 3.27 -9.40 -4.35
C PHE A 65 2.78 -10.59 -3.53
#